data_AF-A0A517P1Z2-F1
#
_entry.id   AF-A0A517P1Z2-F1
#
_cell.length_a   1.000
_cell.length_b   1.000
_cell.length_c   1.000
_cell.angle_alpha   90.00
_cell.angle_beta   90.00
_cell.angle_gamma   90.00
#
_symmetry.space_group_name_H-M   'P 1'
#
loop_
_entity.id
_entity.type
_entity.pdbx_description
1 polymer ?
#
loop_
_entity_poly.entity_id
_entity_poly.type
_entity_poly.pdbx_seq_one_letter_code
_entity_poly.pdbx_strand_id
1 'polypeptide(L)'
;MSKLSPYQRSTIEIGRHRIVTVIFLVVGEVVFLAATWIPDSDPSDRKRNSLSQDGQTDRDDEKPATSNHKAEYSVANDWEAKVGKVEQAFPGSKTPEMARIRERLKFLSQNLTRSELSEDACAKIVQSLDALQQQAAKLSAISKRPSINAEGIDEAIAASAQSLQIAEQETTRLAREQAERIVRREREPVIRRIRLAKQDQLDQAIELRRRIAEMQREREESSAKSARENALQNEMRDVEKFLQPFTAPGNLQPNSDSNPWDVERTFDSKPVSLARLQRLGALEQTMEGLERLYIFGGGKNPTVNNPRPLGSFPEYWAQKLKKPHILQPVKRAQQLLRDHGQALVEQQLLSP
;
A
#
# COMPACT_ATOMS: atom_id res chain seq x y z
N MET A 1 -51.70 -5.39 -58.70
CA MET A 1 -51.21 -5.90 -57.40
C MET A 1 -50.60 -4.75 -56.62
N SER A 2 -51.36 -4.18 -55.68
CA SER A 2 -51.00 -3.00 -54.88
C SER A 2 -49.96 -3.38 -53.82
N LYS A 3 -48.80 -2.72 -53.86
CA LYS A 3 -47.74 -2.82 -52.85
C LYS A 3 -48.13 -1.92 -51.66
N LEU A 4 -48.72 -2.52 -50.63
CA LEU A 4 -48.91 -1.87 -49.32
C LEU A 4 -47.55 -1.71 -48.62
N SER A 5 -47.33 -0.55 -48.01
CA SER A 5 -46.07 -0.23 -47.32
C SER A 5 -45.96 -0.97 -45.97
N PRO A 6 -44.74 -1.27 -45.47
CA PRO A 6 -44.52 -2.04 -44.23
C PRO A 6 -45.12 -1.41 -42.96
N TYR A 7 -45.50 -0.12 -43.02
CA TYR A 7 -45.99 0.65 -41.87
C TYR A 7 -47.52 0.62 -41.70
N GLN A 8 -48.26 -0.03 -42.61
CA GLN A 8 -49.72 -0.20 -42.50
C GLN A 8 -50.16 -1.55 -41.93
N ARG A 9 -49.22 -2.37 -41.44
CA ARG A 9 -49.56 -3.59 -40.69
C ARG A 9 -50.09 -3.21 -39.31
N SER A 10 -51.25 -3.75 -38.96
CA SER A 10 -52.00 -3.36 -37.77
C SER A 10 -51.12 -3.41 -36.51
N THR A 11 -51.35 -2.49 -35.58
CA THR A 11 -50.69 -2.43 -34.25
C THR A 11 -50.78 -3.75 -33.46
N ILE A 12 -51.73 -4.61 -33.80
CA ILE A 12 -51.89 -5.97 -33.28
C ILE A 12 -50.79 -6.91 -33.79
N GLU A 13 -50.35 -6.78 -35.05
CA GLU A 13 -49.22 -7.53 -35.59
C GLU A 13 -47.88 -7.04 -35.02
N ILE A 14 -47.72 -5.72 -34.82
CA ILE A 14 -46.50 -5.14 -34.25
C ILE A 14 -46.33 -5.56 -32.77
N GLY A 15 -47.43 -5.63 -32.01
CA GLY A 15 -47.42 -6.15 -30.63
C GLY A 15 -47.07 -7.64 -30.57
N ARG A 16 -47.62 -8.47 -31.47
CA ARG A 16 -47.26 -9.89 -31.57
C ARG A 16 -45.79 -10.09 -31.97
N HIS A 17 -45.25 -9.27 -32.88
CA HIS A 17 -43.85 -9.37 -33.25
C HIS A 17 -42.91 -8.99 -32.11
N ARG A 18 -43.17 -7.92 -31.35
CA ARG A 18 -42.32 -7.54 -30.20
C ARG A 18 -42.31 -8.59 -29.09
N ILE A 19 -43.45 -9.20 -28.80
CA ILE A 19 -43.54 -10.29 -27.81
C ILE A 19 -42.77 -11.52 -28.32
N VAL A 20 -42.89 -11.86 -29.60
CA VAL A 20 -42.13 -12.97 -30.21
C VAL A 20 -40.63 -12.68 -30.22
N THR A 21 -40.17 -11.45 -30.46
CA THR A 21 -38.72 -11.11 -30.44
C THR A 21 -38.13 -11.17 -29.04
N VAL A 22 -38.86 -10.70 -28.01
CA VAL A 22 -38.43 -10.79 -26.61
C VAL A 22 -38.40 -12.25 -26.15
N ILE A 23 -39.37 -13.07 -26.57
CA ILE A 23 -39.37 -14.51 -26.30
C ILE A 23 -38.21 -15.21 -27.03
N PHE A 24 -37.91 -14.83 -28.28
CA PHE A 24 -36.78 -15.41 -29.03
C PHE A 24 -35.42 -15.08 -28.40
N LEU A 25 -35.24 -13.87 -27.87
CA LEU A 25 -34.02 -13.46 -27.18
C LEU A 25 -33.84 -14.21 -25.85
N VAL A 26 -34.91 -14.36 -25.07
CA VAL A 26 -34.88 -15.06 -23.77
C VAL A 26 -34.78 -16.57 -23.94
N VAL A 27 -35.35 -17.15 -25.00
CA VAL A 27 -35.17 -18.57 -25.34
C VAL A 27 -33.77 -18.83 -25.92
N GLY A 28 -33.23 -17.88 -26.70
CA GLY A 28 -31.87 -17.93 -27.24
C GLY A 28 -30.80 -17.95 -26.14
N GLU A 29 -30.86 -17.05 -25.15
CA GLU A 29 -29.89 -17.01 -24.06
C GLU A 29 -29.92 -18.28 -23.19
N VAL A 30 -31.11 -18.84 -22.94
CA VAL A 30 -31.26 -20.02 -22.08
C VAL A 30 -30.81 -21.31 -22.79
N VAL A 31 -31.04 -21.44 -24.11
CA VAL A 31 -30.53 -22.58 -24.89
C VAL A 31 -29.01 -22.47 -25.08
N PHE A 32 -28.46 -21.27 -25.22
CA PHE A 32 -27.01 -21.06 -25.31
C PHE A 32 -26.30 -21.40 -24.00
N LEU A 33 -26.89 -21.04 -22.85
CA LEU A 33 -26.37 -21.39 -21.52
C LEU A 33 -26.49 -22.90 -21.20
N ALA A 34 -27.52 -23.58 -21.72
CA ALA A 34 -27.66 -25.03 -21.60
C ALA A 34 -26.68 -25.81 -22.50
N ALA A 35 -26.33 -25.27 -23.68
CA ALA A 35 -25.36 -25.89 -24.58
C ALA A 35 -23.90 -25.77 -24.09
N THR A 36 -23.58 -24.73 -23.32
CA THR A 36 -22.27 -24.58 -22.65
C THR A 36 -22.12 -25.45 -21.39
N TRP A 37 -23.13 -26.25 -21.06
CA TRP A 37 -23.18 -27.12 -19.88
C TRP A 37 -23.00 -28.61 -20.19
N ILE A 38 -22.49 -28.96 -21.38
CA ILE A 38 -21.94 -30.30 -21.62
C ILE A 38 -20.58 -30.36 -20.92
N PRO A 39 -20.40 -31.14 -19.84
CA PRO A 39 -19.13 -31.26 -19.17
C PRO A 39 -18.14 -31.98 -20.09
N ASP A 40 -17.01 -31.32 -20.36
CA ASP A 40 -15.85 -31.94 -20.98
C ASP A 40 -15.27 -32.94 -19.97
N SER A 41 -15.72 -34.19 -20.06
CA SER A 41 -15.16 -35.31 -19.33
C SER A 41 -13.94 -35.83 -20.08
N ASP A 42 -12.74 -35.66 -19.53
CA ASP A 42 -12.00 -36.72 -18.82
C ASP A 42 -10.49 -36.32 -18.71
N PRO A 43 -9.57 -37.15 -18.19
CA PRO A 43 -8.88 -36.84 -16.94
C PRO A 43 -7.37 -36.79 -17.19
N SER A 44 -6.60 -36.35 -16.19
CA SER A 44 -5.29 -36.93 -15.81
C SER A 44 -4.39 -35.91 -15.13
N ASP A 45 -3.83 -36.37 -14.02
CA ASP A 45 -2.46 -36.11 -13.61
C ASP A 45 -2.03 -34.67 -13.35
N ARG A 46 -1.91 -34.35 -12.05
CA ARG A 46 -0.59 -34.48 -11.41
C ARG A 46 -0.64 -34.37 -9.89
N LYS A 47 -0.31 -35.51 -9.28
CA LYS A 47 0.41 -35.60 -8.00
C LYS A 47 1.56 -34.58 -7.95
N ARG A 48 1.72 -33.90 -6.82
CA ARG A 48 3.03 -33.83 -6.14
C ARG A 48 2.89 -33.47 -4.66
N ASN A 49 3.25 -34.47 -3.84
CA ASN A 49 3.72 -34.33 -2.48
C ASN A 49 4.97 -33.44 -2.41
N SER A 50 5.06 -32.63 -1.36
CA SER A 50 6.27 -32.35 -0.56
C SER A 50 5.97 -31.15 0.33
N LEU A 51 6.44 -31.00 1.56
CA LEU A 51 7.08 -31.85 2.54
C LEU A 51 7.14 -30.93 3.78
N SER A 52 7.04 -31.50 4.96
CA SER A 52 7.00 -30.82 6.26
C SER A 52 8.14 -29.82 6.48
N GLN A 53 7.85 -28.76 7.22
CA GLN A 53 8.82 -28.30 8.22
C GLN A 53 8.11 -27.69 9.44
N ASP A 54 8.35 -28.36 10.56
CA ASP A 54 7.98 -28.00 11.93
C ASP A 54 8.57 -26.65 12.36
N GLY A 55 7.88 -25.99 13.29
CA GLY A 55 8.43 -24.82 13.98
C GLY A 55 7.48 -24.04 14.87
N GLN A 56 7.04 -24.66 15.97
CA GLN A 56 7.04 -24.07 17.32
C GLN A 56 6.03 -22.95 17.71
N THR A 57 5.01 -23.39 18.46
CA THR A 57 4.41 -22.84 19.70
C THR A 57 4.53 -21.33 20.01
N ASP A 58 3.38 -20.65 20.20
CA ASP A 58 2.93 -20.23 21.55
C ASP A 58 1.48 -19.68 21.58
N ARG A 59 0.72 -20.28 22.50
CA ARG A 59 -0.32 -19.78 23.43
C ARG A 59 -1.33 -18.68 23.04
N ASP A 60 -2.59 -19.12 23.18
CA ASP A 60 -3.68 -18.56 24.00
C ASP A 60 -4.31 -17.22 23.61
N ASP A 61 -5.45 -17.30 22.90
CA ASP A 61 -6.68 -16.56 23.21
C ASP A 61 -7.87 -17.15 22.41
N GLU A 62 -8.41 -18.27 22.90
CA GLU A 62 -9.67 -18.86 22.43
C GLU A 62 -10.86 -18.00 22.89
N LYS A 63 -11.43 -17.21 21.97
CA LYS A 63 -12.83 -16.77 22.06
C LYS A 63 -13.72 -17.82 21.39
N PRO A 64 -14.78 -18.31 22.04
CA PRO A 64 -15.67 -19.29 21.43
C PRO A 64 -16.49 -18.61 20.33
N ALA A 65 -16.15 -18.91 19.07
CA ALA A 65 -17.01 -18.65 17.94
C ALA A 65 -18.21 -19.60 18.03
N THR A 66 -19.36 -19.03 18.41
CA THR A 66 -20.64 -19.72 18.44
C THR A 66 -20.99 -20.22 17.04
N SER A 67 -20.99 -21.54 16.89
CA SER A 67 -21.46 -22.25 15.71
C SER A 67 -22.97 -22.05 15.56
N ASN A 68 -23.38 -21.02 14.83
CA ASN A 68 -24.77 -20.78 14.43
C ASN A 68 -25.04 -21.21 12.97
N HIS A 69 -24.39 -22.28 12.50
CA HIS A 69 -24.62 -22.84 11.16
C HIS A 69 -25.72 -23.93 11.09
N LYS A 70 -26.65 -23.96 12.06
CA LYS A 70 -27.80 -24.88 12.03
C LYS A 70 -29.16 -24.19 11.79
N ALA A 71 -29.18 -22.92 11.40
CA ALA A 71 -30.42 -22.19 11.10
C ALA A 71 -30.63 -21.83 9.61
N GLU A 72 -29.69 -22.12 8.70
CA GLU A 72 -29.76 -21.67 7.30
C GLU A 72 -30.28 -22.70 6.28
N TYR A 73 -30.68 -23.90 6.74
CA TYR A 73 -31.30 -24.91 5.86
C TYR A 73 -32.82 -25.00 6.00
N SER A 74 -33.52 -23.89 6.31
CA SER A 74 -34.99 -23.83 6.19
C SER A 74 -35.49 -23.07 4.95
N VAL A 75 -34.60 -22.43 4.17
CA VAL A 75 -34.97 -21.75 2.91
C VAL A 75 -35.34 -22.74 1.79
N ALA A 76 -34.97 -24.02 1.94
CA ALA A 76 -35.16 -25.05 0.92
C ALA A 76 -36.64 -25.40 0.63
N ASN A 77 -37.61 -24.96 1.43
CA ASN A 77 -39.01 -25.42 1.32
C ASN A 77 -40.05 -24.35 0.90
N ASP A 78 -39.68 -23.08 0.64
CA ASP A 78 -40.67 -22.05 0.28
C ASP A 78 -40.85 -21.84 -1.24
N TRP A 79 -40.09 -22.56 -2.09
CA TRP A 79 -40.19 -22.40 -3.55
C TRP A 79 -41.51 -22.96 -4.10
N GLU A 80 -42.06 -24.03 -3.52
CA GLU A 80 -43.36 -24.57 -3.91
C GLU A 80 -44.49 -23.57 -3.64
N ALA A 81 -44.45 -22.89 -2.50
CA ALA A 81 -45.42 -21.85 -2.15
C ALA A 81 -45.32 -20.63 -3.09
N LYS A 82 -44.10 -20.25 -3.49
CA LYS A 82 -43.87 -19.17 -4.48
C LYS A 82 -44.38 -19.56 -5.87
N VAL A 83 -44.10 -20.78 -6.32
CA VAL A 83 -44.61 -21.34 -7.58
C VAL A 83 -46.14 -21.37 -7.57
N GLY A 84 -46.76 -21.83 -6.48
CA GLY A 84 -48.21 -21.85 -6.31
C GLY A 84 -48.86 -20.46 -6.35
N LYS A 85 -48.22 -19.44 -5.76
CA LYS A 85 -48.68 -18.05 -5.84
C LYS A 85 -48.66 -17.51 -7.28
N VAL A 86 -47.62 -17.86 -8.05
CA VAL A 86 -47.52 -17.45 -9.46
C VAL A 86 -48.57 -18.19 -10.30
N GLU A 87 -48.82 -19.48 -10.06
CA GLU A 87 -49.89 -20.22 -10.73
C GLU A 87 -51.29 -19.65 -10.47
N GLN A 88 -51.59 -19.29 -9.21
CA GLN A 88 -52.87 -18.68 -8.83
C GLN A 88 -53.06 -17.27 -9.40
N ALA A 89 -51.98 -16.54 -9.65
CA ALA A 89 -52.03 -15.20 -10.23
C ALA A 89 -52.39 -15.20 -11.73
N PHE A 90 -52.35 -16.35 -12.41
CA PHE A 90 -52.73 -16.42 -13.81
C PHE A 90 -54.26 -16.48 -14.01
N PRO A 91 -54.86 -15.54 -14.77
CA PRO A 91 -56.27 -15.61 -15.10
C PRO A 91 -56.59 -16.90 -15.86
N GLY A 92 -57.77 -17.49 -15.63
CA GLY A 92 -58.22 -18.74 -16.25
C GLY A 92 -58.39 -18.71 -17.78
N SER A 93 -58.01 -17.61 -18.44
CA SER A 93 -58.10 -17.43 -19.88
C SER A 93 -57.18 -18.40 -20.63
N LYS A 94 -57.74 -19.16 -21.58
CA LYS A 94 -57.03 -20.14 -22.43
C LYS A 94 -56.29 -19.47 -23.59
N THR A 95 -55.37 -18.55 -23.32
CA THR A 95 -54.48 -18.06 -24.39
C THR A 95 -53.31 -19.04 -24.57
N PRO A 96 -52.85 -19.28 -25.81
CA PRO A 96 -51.74 -20.20 -26.07
C PRO A 96 -50.42 -19.76 -25.41
N GLU A 97 -50.28 -18.46 -25.13
CA GLU A 97 -49.13 -17.89 -24.42
C GLU A 97 -49.14 -18.25 -22.92
N MET A 98 -50.31 -18.20 -22.28
CA MET A 98 -50.46 -18.64 -20.88
C MET A 98 -50.23 -20.14 -20.73
N ALA A 99 -50.60 -20.94 -21.73
CA ALA A 99 -50.31 -22.37 -21.75
C ALA A 99 -48.79 -22.65 -21.75
N ARG A 100 -48.03 -21.92 -22.57
CA ARG A 100 -46.56 -22.02 -22.62
C ARG A 100 -45.89 -21.58 -21.32
N ILE A 101 -46.40 -20.52 -20.68
CA ILE A 101 -45.85 -20.06 -19.39
C ILE A 101 -46.09 -21.11 -18.31
N ARG A 102 -47.29 -21.71 -18.24
CA ARG A 102 -47.59 -22.82 -17.31
C ARG A 102 -46.72 -24.04 -17.55
N GLU A 103 -46.50 -24.42 -18.81
CA GLU A 103 -45.64 -25.54 -19.16
C GLU A 103 -44.19 -25.31 -18.71
N ARG A 104 -43.68 -24.09 -18.86
CA ARG A 104 -42.33 -23.70 -18.42
C ARG A 104 -42.20 -23.64 -16.89
N LEU A 105 -43.23 -23.18 -16.20
CA LEU A 105 -43.31 -23.19 -14.73
C LEU A 105 -43.30 -24.63 -14.19
N LYS A 106 -44.04 -25.53 -14.85
CA LYS A 106 -44.05 -26.96 -14.54
C LYS A 106 -42.71 -27.64 -14.80
N PHE A 107 -41.99 -27.23 -15.85
CA PHE A 107 -40.64 -27.72 -16.13
C PHE A 107 -39.63 -27.25 -15.06
N LEU A 108 -39.70 -25.98 -14.65
CA LEU A 108 -38.84 -25.43 -13.59
C LEU A 108 -39.09 -26.08 -12.23
N SER A 109 -40.35 -26.32 -11.86
CA SER A 109 -40.69 -27.00 -10.60
C SER A 109 -40.17 -28.43 -10.56
N GLN A 110 -40.25 -29.17 -11.69
CA GLN A 110 -39.74 -30.53 -11.81
C GLN A 110 -38.20 -30.63 -11.73
N ASN A 111 -37.47 -29.64 -12.27
CA ASN A 111 -36.01 -29.60 -12.17
C ASN A 111 -35.54 -29.22 -10.77
N LEU A 112 -36.26 -28.32 -10.09
CA LEU A 112 -36.00 -27.95 -8.70
C LEU A 112 -36.17 -29.12 -7.72
N THR A 113 -37.08 -30.07 -8.01
CA THR A 113 -37.29 -31.25 -7.15
C THR A 113 -36.22 -32.33 -7.32
N ARG A 114 -35.39 -32.26 -8.37
CA ARG A 114 -34.51 -33.37 -8.79
C ARG A 114 -33.02 -33.15 -8.56
N SER A 115 -32.57 -31.97 -8.12
CA SER A 115 -31.14 -31.65 -8.13
C SER A 115 -30.68 -30.91 -6.88
N GLU A 116 -29.57 -31.36 -6.30
CA GLU A 116 -28.74 -30.59 -5.36
C GLU A 116 -28.12 -29.41 -6.13
N LEU A 117 -28.86 -28.30 -6.18
CA LEU A 117 -28.47 -27.11 -6.94
C LEU A 117 -27.41 -26.30 -6.16
N SER A 118 -26.38 -25.82 -6.87
CA SER A 118 -25.40 -24.91 -6.30
C SER A 118 -26.06 -23.58 -5.91
N GLU A 119 -25.48 -22.90 -4.91
CA GLU A 119 -26.00 -21.62 -4.39
C GLU A 119 -26.19 -20.56 -5.50
N ASP A 120 -25.26 -20.54 -6.45
CA ASP A 120 -25.27 -19.64 -7.61
C ASP A 120 -26.40 -19.98 -8.61
N ALA A 121 -26.79 -21.26 -8.71
CA ALA A 121 -27.93 -21.70 -9.51
C ALA A 121 -29.27 -21.35 -8.83
N CYS A 122 -29.36 -21.51 -7.51
CA CYS A 122 -30.52 -21.08 -6.73
C CYS A 122 -30.79 -19.58 -6.86
N ALA A 123 -29.75 -18.74 -6.78
CA ALA A 123 -29.88 -17.29 -6.95
C ALA A 123 -30.44 -16.91 -8.33
N LYS A 124 -29.96 -17.56 -9.40
CA LYS A 124 -30.44 -17.34 -10.78
C LYS A 124 -31.88 -17.81 -10.98
N ILE A 125 -32.27 -18.93 -10.36
CA ILE A 125 -33.64 -19.43 -10.43
C ILE A 125 -34.60 -18.47 -9.73
N VAL A 126 -34.26 -17.97 -8.54
CA VAL A 126 -35.06 -16.95 -7.84
C VAL A 126 -35.21 -15.69 -8.69
N GLN A 127 -34.12 -15.22 -9.30
CA GLN A 127 -34.16 -14.06 -10.20
C GLN A 127 -35.06 -14.30 -11.43
N SER A 128 -35.07 -15.51 -11.98
CA SER A 128 -35.94 -15.88 -13.11
C SER A 128 -37.42 -15.97 -12.73
N LEU A 129 -37.73 -16.44 -11.52
CA LEU A 129 -39.08 -16.49 -10.96
C LEU A 129 -39.64 -15.09 -10.72
N ASP A 130 -38.85 -14.19 -10.15
CA ASP A 130 -39.24 -12.79 -9.95
C ASP A 130 -39.51 -12.08 -11.29
N ALA A 131 -38.67 -12.32 -12.30
CA ALA A 131 -38.88 -11.78 -13.65
C ALA A 131 -40.18 -12.30 -14.29
N LEU A 132 -40.48 -13.59 -14.13
CA LEU A 132 -41.74 -14.19 -14.62
C LEU A 132 -42.95 -13.64 -13.87
N GLN A 133 -42.87 -13.45 -12.56
CA GLN A 133 -43.95 -12.87 -11.76
C GLN A 133 -44.24 -11.43 -12.19
N GLN A 134 -43.20 -10.63 -12.45
CA GLN A 134 -43.35 -9.28 -12.98
C GLN A 134 -43.98 -9.26 -14.38
N GLN A 135 -43.64 -10.21 -15.25
CA GLN A 135 -44.27 -10.35 -16.57
C GLN A 135 -45.74 -10.77 -16.46
N ALA A 136 -46.07 -11.72 -15.59
CA ALA A 136 -47.44 -12.14 -15.33
C ALA A 136 -48.30 -10.98 -14.78
N ALA A 137 -47.76 -10.18 -13.86
CA ALA A 137 -48.43 -8.98 -13.34
C ALA A 137 -48.66 -7.92 -14.43
N LYS A 138 -47.69 -7.70 -15.33
CA LYS A 138 -47.86 -6.80 -16.48
C LYS A 138 -48.93 -7.28 -17.44
N LEU A 139 -48.93 -8.57 -17.77
CA LEU A 139 -49.92 -9.16 -18.68
C LEU A 139 -51.34 -9.17 -18.08
N SER A 140 -51.47 -9.44 -16.77
CA SER A 140 -52.76 -9.39 -16.10
C SER A 140 -53.32 -7.96 -16.04
N ALA A 141 -52.47 -6.96 -15.84
CA ALA A 141 -52.85 -5.54 -15.92
C ALA A 141 -53.30 -5.14 -17.33
N ILE A 142 -52.66 -5.63 -18.39
CA ILE A 142 -53.06 -5.39 -19.78
C ILE A 142 -54.38 -6.12 -20.12
N SER A 143 -54.64 -7.28 -19.52
CA SER A 143 -55.87 -8.04 -19.74
C SER A 143 -57.10 -7.45 -19.03
N LYS A 144 -56.88 -6.71 -17.92
CA LYS A 144 -57.91 -5.89 -17.28
C LYS A 144 -58.14 -4.62 -18.09
N ARG A 145 -58.64 -4.76 -19.32
CA ARG A 145 -59.18 -3.62 -20.05
C ARG A 145 -60.47 -3.17 -19.36
N PRO A 146 -60.60 -1.89 -18.96
CA PRO A 146 -61.90 -1.36 -18.56
C PRO A 146 -62.87 -1.55 -19.73
N SER A 147 -64.10 -2.00 -19.46
CA SER A 147 -65.15 -2.03 -20.48
C SER A 147 -65.46 -0.60 -20.89
N ILE A 148 -64.99 -0.21 -22.08
CA ILE A 148 -65.15 1.14 -22.60
C ILE A 148 -66.61 1.32 -23.04
N ASN A 149 -67.35 2.17 -22.32
CA ASN A 149 -68.57 2.77 -22.83
C ASN A 149 -68.18 3.75 -23.97
N ALA A 150 -68.96 3.78 -25.04
CA ALA A 150 -68.61 4.34 -26.35
C ALA A 150 -68.35 5.87 -26.43
N GLU A 151 -68.35 6.60 -25.32
CA GLU A 151 -68.14 8.06 -25.27
C GLU A 151 -66.72 8.50 -24.83
N GLY A 152 -65.82 7.57 -24.46
CA GLY A 152 -64.47 7.90 -23.93
C GLY A 152 -63.28 7.55 -24.81
N ILE A 153 -63.48 7.25 -26.10
CA ILE A 153 -62.45 6.68 -26.99
C ILE A 153 -61.31 7.69 -27.27
N ASP A 154 -61.63 8.97 -27.47
CA ASP A 154 -60.62 10.00 -27.77
C ASP A 154 -59.74 10.31 -26.55
N GLU A 155 -60.31 10.28 -25.36
CA GLU A 155 -59.59 10.50 -24.10
C GLU A 155 -58.67 9.30 -23.76
N ALA A 156 -59.12 8.08 -24.07
CA ALA A 156 -58.30 6.87 -23.94
C ALA A 156 -57.13 6.84 -24.95
N ILE A 157 -57.33 7.36 -26.17
CA ILE A 157 -56.25 7.49 -27.17
C ILE A 157 -55.23 8.54 -26.73
N ALA A 158 -55.68 9.69 -26.21
CA ALA A 158 -54.80 10.73 -25.69
C ALA A 158 -53.99 10.25 -24.46
N ALA A 159 -54.63 9.57 -23.52
CA ALA A 159 -53.96 8.97 -22.36
C ALA A 159 -52.94 7.88 -22.77
N SER A 160 -53.27 7.07 -23.78
CA SER A 160 -52.34 6.08 -24.33
C SER A 160 -51.14 6.74 -25.03
N ALA A 161 -51.34 7.85 -25.75
CA ALA A 161 -50.27 8.58 -26.42
C ALA A 161 -49.31 9.22 -25.40
N GLN A 162 -49.84 9.82 -24.32
CA GLN A 162 -49.02 10.36 -23.23
C GLN A 162 -48.24 9.26 -22.49
N SER A 163 -48.88 8.12 -22.22
CA SER A 163 -48.22 6.97 -21.60
C SER A 163 -47.07 6.43 -22.47
N LEU A 164 -47.24 6.38 -23.79
CA LEU A 164 -46.18 6.00 -24.72
C LEU A 164 -45.02 6.99 -24.73
N GLN A 165 -45.28 8.29 -24.72
CA GLN A 165 -44.22 9.30 -24.63
C GLN A 165 -43.43 9.20 -23.32
N ILE A 166 -44.10 8.98 -22.19
CA ILE A 166 -43.43 8.78 -20.90
C ILE A 166 -42.56 7.52 -20.94
N ALA A 167 -43.06 6.42 -21.50
CA ALA A 167 -42.29 5.19 -21.66
C ALA A 167 -41.08 5.35 -22.60
N GLU A 168 -41.21 6.12 -23.69
CA GLU A 168 -40.09 6.46 -24.57
C GLU A 168 -39.04 7.33 -23.87
N GLN A 169 -39.45 8.30 -23.05
CA GLN A 169 -38.53 9.10 -22.25
C GLN A 169 -37.81 8.27 -21.19
N GLU A 170 -38.50 7.35 -20.52
CA GLU A 170 -37.89 6.46 -19.53
C GLU A 170 -36.90 5.48 -20.19
N THR A 171 -37.25 4.90 -21.33
CA THR A 171 -36.35 3.98 -22.04
C THR A 171 -35.11 4.68 -22.57
N THR A 172 -35.24 5.90 -23.11
CA THR A 172 -34.09 6.69 -23.56
C THR A 172 -33.21 7.13 -22.40
N ARG A 173 -33.79 7.49 -21.24
CA ARG A 173 -33.05 7.79 -20.02
C ARG A 173 -32.27 6.56 -19.52
N LEU A 174 -32.92 5.41 -19.42
CA LEU A 174 -32.27 4.16 -18.98
C LEU A 174 -31.14 3.75 -19.94
N ALA A 175 -31.34 3.91 -21.26
CA ALA A 175 -30.30 3.63 -22.24
C ALA A 175 -29.07 4.53 -22.06
N ARG A 176 -29.27 5.83 -21.76
CA ARG A 176 -28.18 6.76 -21.44
C ARG A 176 -27.45 6.38 -20.15
N GLU A 177 -28.19 6.08 -19.08
CA GLU A 177 -27.59 5.66 -17.80
C GLU A 177 -26.79 4.35 -17.94
N GLN A 178 -27.26 3.41 -18.76
CA GLN A 178 -26.53 2.18 -19.08
C GLN A 178 -25.27 2.45 -19.89
N ALA A 179 -25.35 3.29 -20.93
CA ALA A 179 -24.18 3.66 -21.73
C ALA A 179 -23.11 4.35 -20.87
N GLU A 180 -23.49 5.27 -19.98
CA GLU A 180 -22.56 5.92 -19.05
C GLU A 180 -21.91 4.92 -18.08
N ARG A 181 -22.69 3.96 -17.55
CA ARG A 181 -22.14 2.90 -16.68
C ARG A 181 -21.13 2.02 -17.41
N ILE A 182 -21.38 1.68 -18.66
CA ILE A 182 -20.45 0.88 -19.48
C ILE A 182 -19.16 1.67 -19.72
N VAL A 183 -19.27 2.93 -20.19
CA VAL A 183 -18.10 3.80 -20.41
C VAL A 183 -17.29 4.00 -19.13
N ARG A 184 -17.96 4.17 -17.98
CA ARG A 184 -17.29 4.31 -16.69
C ARG A 184 -16.56 3.02 -16.29
N ARG A 185 -17.22 1.85 -16.42
CA ARG A 185 -16.61 0.55 -16.12
C ARG A 185 -15.39 0.25 -17.00
N GLU A 186 -15.39 0.68 -18.25
CA GLU A 186 -14.25 0.49 -19.15
C GLU A 186 -13.11 1.47 -18.89
N ARG A 187 -13.40 2.74 -18.56
CA ARG A 187 -12.38 3.78 -18.35
C ARG A 187 -11.73 3.72 -16.98
N GLU A 188 -12.47 3.37 -15.94
CA GLU A 188 -12.00 3.33 -14.56
C GLU A 188 -10.76 2.43 -14.34
N PRO A 189 -10.66 1.20 -14.89
CA PRO A 189 -9.45 0.39 -14.73
C PRO A 189 -8.24 1.00 -15.44
N VAL A 190 -8.43 1.65 -16.59
CA VAL A 190 -7.35 2.32 -17.33
C VAL A 190 -6.82 3.52 -16.54
N ILE A 191 -7.72 4.37 -16.03
CA ILE A 191 -7.37 5.52 -15.20
C ILE A 191 -6.66 5.06 -13.91
N ARG A 192 -7.15 3.98 -13.28
CA ARG A 192 -6.52 3.41 -12.09
C ARG A 192 -5.10 2.93 -12.37
N ARG A 193 -4.88 2.22 -13.49
CA ARG A 193 -3.54 1.77 -13.90
C ARG A 193 -2.59 2.94 -14.15
N ILE A 194 -3.04 3.98 -14.84
CA ILE A 194 -2.24 5.20 -15.07
C ILE A 194 -1.89 5.87 -13.75
N ARG A 195 -2.84 5.96 -12.81
CA ARG A 195 -2.62 6.55 -11.49
C ARG A 195 -1.60 5.77 -10.67
N LEU A 196 -1.70 4.45 -10.66
CA LEU A 196 -0.74 3.57 -9.98
C LEU A 196 0.65 3.68 -10.62
N ALA A 197 0.76 3.60 -11.95
CA ALA A 197 2.03 3.77 -12.64
C ALA A 197 2.68 5.13 -12.35
N LYS A 198 1.89 6.20 -12.25
CA LYS A 198 2.38 7.53 -11.86
C LYS A 198 2.88 7.56 -10.40
N GLN A 199 2.20 6.88 -9.49
CA GLN A 199 2.65 6.76 -8.10
C GLN A 199 3.96 5.99 -8.02
N ASP A 200 4.06 4.84 -8.70
CA ASP A 200 5.28 4.04 -8.75
C ASP A 200 6.47 4.87 -9.31
N GLN A 201 6.23 5.67 -10.35
CA GLN A 201 7.25 6.58 -10.90
C GLN A 201 7.68 7.67 -9.92
N LEU A 202 6.75 8.21 -9.12
CA LEU A 202 7.08 9.20 -8.09
C LEU A 202 7.89 8.58 -6.96
N ASP A 203 7.51 7.37 -6.52
CA ASP A 203 8.22 6.65 -5.46
C ASP A 203 9.64 6.28 -5.92
N GLN A 204 9.80 5.79 -7.15
CA GLN A 204 11.11 5.56 -7.77
C GLN A 204 11.94 6.85 -7.86
N ALA A 205 11.34 7.97 -8.24
CA ALA A 205 12.03 9.25 -8.30
C ALA A 205 12.49 9.74 -6.92
N ILE A 206 11.69 9.51 -5.87
CA ILE A 206 12.03 9.84 -4.48
C ILE A 206 13.20 8.97 -4.01
N GLU A 207 13.17 7.66 -4.27
CA GLU A 207 14.23 6.73 -3.91
C GLU A 207 15.55 7.10 -4.60
N LEU A 208 15.51 7.37 -5.91
CA LEU A 208 16.69 7.82 -6.66
C LEU A 208 17.25 9.13 -6.12
N ARG A 209 16.39 10.10 -5.76
CA ARG A 209 16.84 11.37 -5.15
C ARG A 209 17.50 11.15 -3.79
N ARG A 210 16.95 10.26 -2.97
CA ARG A 210 17.55 9.90 -1.68
C ARG A 210 18.93 9.29 -1.89
N ARG A 211 19.06 8.35 -2.83
CA ARG A 211 20.33 7.70 -3.14
C ARG A 211 21.37 8.68 -3.71
N ILE A 212 20.95 9.63 -4.55
CA ILE A 212 21.83 10.70 -5.05
C ILE A 212 22.32 11.58 -3.88
N ALA A 213 21.43 11.95 -2.96
CA ALA A 213 21.80 12.76 -1.80
C ALA A 213 22.76 12.01 -0.86
N GLU A 214 22.55 10.72 -0.64
CA GLU A 214 23.47 9.86 0.14
C GLU A 214 24.85 9.79 -0.53
N MET A 215 24.91 9.51 -1.84
CA MET A 215 26.19 9.50 -2.59
C MET A 215 26.90 10.86 -2.60
N GLN A 216 26.14 11.97 -2.65
CA GLN A 216 26.72 13.31 -2.57
C GLN A 216 27.35 13.56 -1.20
N ARG A 217 26.67 13.18 -0.11
CA ARG A 217 27.21 13.28 1.25
C ARG A 217 28.46 12.43 1.41
N GLU A 218 28.44 11.18 0.96
CA GLU A 218 29.62 10.30 1.01
C GLU A 218 30.80 10.88 0.23
N ARG A 219 30.54 11.48 -0.94
CA ARG A 219 31.57 12.13 -1.76
C ARG A 219 32.13 13.38 -1.09
N GLU A 220 31.27 14.21 -0.49
CA GLU A 220 31.67 15.39 0.26
C GLU A 220 32.51 15.01 1.47
N GLU A 221 32.06 14.02 2.26
CA GLU A 221 32.79 13.49 3.42
C GLU A 221 34.15 12.90 3.03
N SER A 222 34.19 12.10 1.94
CA SER A 222 35.43 11.55 1.41
C SER A 222 36.40 12.66 0.93
N SER A 223 35.89 13.68 0.24
CA SER A 223 36.71 14.80 -0.22
C SER A 223 37.25 15.63 0.95
N ALA A 224 36.41 15.86 1.97
CA ALA A 224 36.80 16.58 3.18
C ALA A 224 37.85 15.80 3.97
N LYS A 225 37.69 14.47 4.09
CA LYS A 225 38.70 13.59 4.70
C LYS A 225 40.03 13.66 3.97
N SER A 226 40.04 13.54 2.64
CA SER A 226 41.27 13.65 1.84
C SER A 226 41.93 15.02 1.98
N ALA A 227 41.15 16.11 1.99
CA ALA A 227 41.68 17.45 2.22
C ALA A 227 42.32 17.60 3.61
N ARG A 228 41.66 17.07 4.66
CA ARG A 228 42.19 17.05 6.03
C ARG A 228 43.50 16.25 6.12
N GLU A 229 43.56 15.10 5.48
CA GLU A 229 44.76 14.26 5.44
C GLU A 229 45.93 14.94 4.73
N ASN A 230 45.68 15.54 3.57
CA ASN A 230 46.71 16.30 2.84
C ASN A 230 47.23 17.50 3.65
N ALA A 231 46.33 18.21 4.34
CA ALA A 231 46.72 19.31 5.22
C ALA A 231 47.59 18.83 6.39
N LEU A 232 47.23 17.69 7.01
CA LEU A 232 48.01 17.07 8.06
C LEU A 232 49.39 16.61 7.57
N GLN A 233 49.50 16.03 6.37
CA GLN A 233 50.78 15.61 5.79
C GLN A 233 51.76 16.78 5.65
N ASN A 234 51.28 17.96 5.28
CA ASN A 234 52.12 19.16 5.17
C ASN A 234 52.70 19.60 6.53
N GLU A 235 51.97 19.38 7.62
CA GLU A 235 52.37 19.77 8.98
C GLU A 235 52.86 18.59 9.84
N MET A 236 53.04 17.40 9.25
CA MET A 236 53.37 16.17 9.99
C MET A 236 54.67 16.30 10.80
N ARG A 237 55.67 17.01 10.27
CA ARG A 237 56.93 17.27 10.98
C ARG A 237 56.71 18.05 12.27
N ASP A 238 55.80 19.01 12.26
CA ASP A 238 55.46 19.80 13.44
C ASP A 238 54.61 18.98 14.42
N VAL A 239 53.73 18.11 13.92
CA VAL A 239 52.98 17.14 14.74
C VAL A 239 53.92 16.21 15.48
N GLU A 240 54.86 15.56 14.79
CA GLU A 240 55.85 14.67 15.41
C GLU A 240 56.71 15.39 16.46
N LYS A 241 57.04 16.66 16.17
CA LYS A 241 57.90 17.48 17.03
C LYS A 241 57.19 17.97 18.30
N PHE A 242 55.98 18.51 18.17
CA PHE A 242 55.28 19.21 19.26
C PHE A 242 54.16 18.40 19.91
N LEU A 243 53.61 17.39 19.22
CA LEU A 243 52.49 16.59 19.73
C LEU A 243 52.87 15.22 20.26
N GLN A 244 54.17 14.91 20.36
CA GLN A 244 54.66 13.64 20.90
C GLN A 244 54.04 13.23 22.26
N PRO A 245 53.84 14.12 23.26
CA PRO A 245 53.21 13.72 24.52
C PRO A 245 51.70 13.43 24.41
N PHE A 246 51.08 13.71 23.27
CA PHE A 246 49.67 13.41 23.00
C PHE A 246 49.51 12.21 22.07
N THR A 247 50.39 12.07 21.08
CA THR A 247 50.32 11.01 20.07
C THR A 247 50.96 9.70 20.53
N ALA A 248 51.93 9.76 21.44
CA ALA A 248 52.55 8.55 21.97
C ALA A 248 51.54 7.72 22.79
N PRO A 249 51.54 6.39 22.65
CA PRO A 249 50.67 5.53 23.43
C PRO A 249 51.03 5.63 24.92
N GLY A 250 50.01 5.71 25.78
CA GLY A 250 50.21 5.77 27.22
C GLY A 250 48.93 5.44 27.98
N ASN A 251 49.09 5.16 29.27
CA ASN A 251 48.00 4.74 30.13
C ASN A 251 47.30 5.90 30.86
N LEU A 252 47.66 7.16 30.58
CA LEU A 252 47.05 8.31 31.24
C LEU A 252 46.17 9.09 30.28
N GLN A 253 44.95 9.37 30.70
CA GLN A 253 43.97 10.16 29.94
C GLN A 253 43.44 11.29 30.82
N PRO A 254 43.02 12.44 30.26
CA PRO A 254 42.34 13.47 31.03
C PRO A 254 41.02 12.91 31.59
N ASN A 255 40.74 13.14 32.87
CA ASN A 255 39.51 12.66 33.53
C ASN A 255 38.52 13.78 33.84
N SER A 256 39.02 14.97 34.14
CA SER A 256 38.21 16.12 34.54
C SER A 256 37.96 17.10 33.39
N ASP A 257 36.88 17.86 33.54
CA ASP A 257 36.48 18.95 32.63
C ASP A 257 37.22 20.25 32.94
N SER A 258 37.73 20.40 34.17
CA SER A 258 38.35 21.65 34.63
C SER A 258 39.71 21.47 35.28
N ASN A 259 39.98 20.31 35.90
CA ASN A 259 41.23 20.07 36.61
C ASN A 259 42.23 19.31 35.73
N PRO A 260 43.31 19.95 35.22
CA PRO A 260 44.30 19.27 34.39
C PRO A 260 45.19 18.29 35.16
N TRP A 261 45.10 18.28 36.49
CA TRP A 261 45.83 17.33 37.35
C TRP A 261 45.07 16.02 37.57
N ASP A 262 43.77 15.99 37.25
CA ASP A 262 42.94 14.81 37.41
C ASP A 262 43.02 13.95 36.15
N VAL A 263 43.80 12.88 36.26
CA VAL A 263 44.07 11.93 35.19
C VAL A 263 43.54 10.55 35.53
N GLU A 264 42.93 9.90 34.54
CA GLU A 264 42.48 8.53 34.63
C GLU A 264 43.58 7.61 34.11
N ARG A 265 43.87 6.55 34.87
CA ARG A 265 44.78 5.50 34.41
C ARG A 265 44.00 4.40 33.71
N THR A 266 44.16 4.30 32.39
CA THR A 266 43.57 3.26 31.56
C THR A 266 44.44 2.00 31.54
N PHE A 267 43.82 0.83 31.37
CA PHE A 267 44.54 -0.44 31.19
C PHE A 267 45.21 -0.50 29.81
N ASP A 268 44.53 -0.02 28.77
CA ASP A 268 45.07 0.03 27.42
C ASP A 268 45.99 1.25 27.25
N SER A 269 47.18 1.03 26.68
CA SER A 269 48.07 2.09 26.25
C SER A 269 47.58 2.69 24.93
N LYS A 270 46.90 3.84 25.02
CA LYS A 270 46.36 4.55 23.85
C LYS A 270 46.92 5.97 23.76
N PRO A 271 46.96 6.57 22.55
CA PRO A 271 47.16 8.00 22.41
C PRO A 271 46.09 8.78 23.20
N VAL A 272 46.35 10.06 23.44
CA VAL A 272 45.42 10.91 24.19
C VAL A 272 44.12 11.09 23.40
N SER A 273 42.97 11.02 24.07
CA SER A 273 41.67 11.27 23.44
C SER A 273 41.48 12.75 23.12
N LEU A 274 41.13 13.03 21.87
CA LEU A 274 40.81 14.38 21.42
C LEU A 274 39.58 14.92 22.16
N ALA A 275 38.53 14.11 22.30
CA ALA A 275 37.32 14.49 23.03
C ALA A 275 37.62 14.84 24.50
N ARG A 276 38.52 14.08 25.15
CA ARG A 276 38.93 14.37 26.54
C ARG A 276 39.75 15.65 26.66
N LEU A 277 40.62 15.96 25.70
CA LEU A 277 41.35 17.24 25.65
C LEU A 277 40.41 18.43 25.42
N GLN A 278 39.40 18.26 24.55
CA GLN A 278 38.36 19.25 24.34
C GLN A 278 37.55 19.49 25.62
N ARG A 279 37.11 18.41 26.28
CA ARG A 279 36.34 18.48 27.52
C ARG A 279 37.11 19.15 28.66
N LEU A 280 38.42 18.92 28.74
CA LEU A 280 39.31 19.62 29.68
C LEU A 280 39.42 21.13 29.38
N GLY A 281 38.99 21.60 28.21
CA GLY A 281 39.18 22.99 27.75
C GLY A 281 40.61 23.28 27.28
N ALA A 282 41.45 22.25 27.08
CA ALA A 282 42.84 22.42 26.64
C ALA A 282 42.96 22.98 25.21
N LEU A 283 41.88 22.91 24.43
CA LEU A 283 41.80 23.41 23.05
C LEU A 283 41.16 24.81 22.94
N GLU A 284 40.85 25.48 24.04
CA GLU A 284 40.34 26.85 24.01
C GLU A 284 41.45 27.86 23.70
N GLN A 285 41.16 28.91 22.90
CA GLN A 285 42.10 30.01 22.59
C GLN A 285 42.36 30.96 23.79
N THR A 286 42.38 30.42 24.99
CA THR A 286 42.55 31.15 26.24
C THR A 286 43.91 30.80 26.86
N MET A 287 44.42 31.68 27.71
CA MET A 287 45.62 31.37 28.48
C MET A 287 45.41 30.17 29.42
N GLU A 288 44.18 29.99 29.91
CA GLU A 288 43.79 28.82 30.70
C GLU A 288 43.85 27.54 29.87
N GLY A 289 43.33 27.53 28.63
CA GLY A 289 43.42 26.37 27.74
C GLY A 289 44.87 25.97 27.46
N LEU A 290 45.74 26.95 27.21
CA LEU A 290 47.18 26.72 27.05
C LEU A 290 47.82 26.16 28.33
N GLU A 291 47.42 26.65 29.50
CA GLU A 291 47.92 26.16 30.79
C GLU A 291 47.49 24.71 31.05
N ARG A 292 46.21 24.37 30.78
CA ARG A 292 45.70 23.00 30.90
C ARG A 292 46.44 22.05 29.95
N LEU A 293 46.66 22.47 28.70
CA LEU A 293 47.44 21.70 27.72
C LEU A 293 48.89 21.49 28.18
N TYR A 294 49.52 22.54 28.70
CA TYR A 294 50.90 22.50 29.19
C TYR A 294 51.07 21.62 30.43
N ILE A 295 50.13 21.69 31.38
CA ILE A 295 50.13 20.83 32.58
C ILE A 295 50.01 19.35 32.19
N PHE A 296 49.05 19.01 31.34
CA PHE A 296 48.83 17.61 30.98
C PHE A 296 49.93 17.03 30.07
N GLY A 297 50.33 17.77 29.04
CA GLY A 297 51.35 17.32 28.07
C GLY A 297 52.77 17.35 28.63
N GLY A 298 53.09 18.35 29.46
CA GLY A 298 54.42 18.56 30.04
C GLY A 298 54.59 17.97 31.44
N GLY A 299 53.51 17.54 32.10
CA GLY A 299 53.50 17.07 33.48
C GLY A 299 54.43 15.87 33.70
N LYS A 300 55.45 16.08 34.54
CA LYS A 300 56.33 15.02 35.08
C LYS A 300 56.27 14.92 36.61
N ASN A 301 55.29 15.61 37.21
CA ASN A 301 55.10 15.61 38.67
C ASN A 301 54.64 14.24 39.18
N PRO A 302 54.84 13.90 40.47
CA PRO A 302 54.48 12.60 41.03
C PRO A 302 53.01 12.18 40.81
N THR A 303 52.10 13.16 40.80
CA THR A 303 50.65 12.97 40.60
C THR A 303 50.27 12.72 39.14
N VAL A 304 51.03 13.29 38.19
CA VAL A 304 50.77 13.24 36.74
C VAL A 304 52.06 12.84 36.05
N ASN A 305 52.69 11.77 36.51
CA ASN A 305 53.94 11.29 35.92
C ASN A 305 53.62 10.67 34.56
N ASN A 306 53.41 11.50 33.55
CA ASN A 306 53.06 11.09 32.21
C ASN A 306 54.30 10.41 31.61
N PRO A 307 54.27 9.08 31.38
CA PRO A 307 55.46 8.37 30.89
C PRO A 307 55.75 8.68 29.41
N ARG A 308 54.85 9.39 28.72
CA ARG A 308 55.01 9.72 27.31
C ARG A 308 56.25 10.60 27.08
N PRO A 309 57.00 10.38 25.98
CA PRO A 309 58.10 11.24 25.60
C PRO A 309 57.60 12.65 25.26
N LEU A 310 58.36 13.66 25.66
CA LEU A 310 58.01 15.06 25.45
C LEU A 310 58.35 15.54 24.03
N GLY A 311 59.39 14.97 23.41
CA GLY A 311 59.90 15.45 22.13
C GLY A 311 60.44 16.87 22.25
N SER A 312 59.88 17.79 21.47
CA SER A 312 60.14 19.23 21.60
C SER A 312 59.06 19.97 22.38
N PHE A 313 58.06 19.27 22.94
CA PHE A 313 57.09 19.88 23.85
C PHE A 313 57.78 20.22 25.19
N PRO A 314 57.58 21.42 25.74
CA PRO A 314 58.26 21.83 26.96
C PRO A 314 57.78 21.04 28.18
N GLU A 315 58.72 20.66 29.04
CA GLU A 315 58.42 20.07 30.35
C GLU A 315 57.68 21.09 31.23
N TYR A 316 56.63 20.62 31.93
CA TYR A 316 55.84 21.48 32.80
C TYR A 316 56.67 21.95 33.99
N TRP A 317 56.66 23.27 34.17
CA TRP A 317 57.12 23.92 35.37
C TRP A 317 56.20 25.08 35.73
N ALA A 318 55.79 25.11 37.00
CA ALA A 318 54.92 26.15 37.55
C ALA A 318 55.47 27.54 37.21
N GLN A 319 54.57 28.45 36.83
CA GLN A 319 54.87 29.85 36.49
C GLN A 319 55.78 30.08 35.26
N LYS A 320 56.16 29.05 34.49
CA LYS A 320 57.04 29.22 33.32
C LYS A 320 56.31 29.41 31.98
N LEU A 321 54.99 29.17 31.92
CA LEU A 321 54.22 29.29 30.67
C LEU A 321 54.32 30.67 30.01
N LYS A 322 54.45 31.75 30.80
CA LYS A 322 54.58 33.12 30.27
C LYS A 322 55.88 33.37 29.50
N LYS A 323 56.87 32.46 29.58
CA LYS A 323 58.15 32.62 28.88
C LYS A 323 57.97 32.32 27.39
N PRO A 324 58.46 33.17 26.46
CA PRO A 324 58.23 33.00 25.02
C PRO A 324 58.65 31.63 24.46
N HIS A 325 59.78 31.08 24.91
CA HIS A 325 60.27 29.77 24.44
C HIS A 325 59.43 28.58 24.89
N ILE A 326 58.52 28.75 25.86
CA ILE A 326 57.55 27.73 26.30
C ILE A 326 56.19 28.03 25.66
N LEU A 327 55.76 29.29 25.72
CA LEU A 327 54.47 29.73 25.19
C LEU A 327 54.31 29.40 23.70
N GLN A 328 55.34 29.62 22.89
CA GLN A 328 55.27 29.43 21.43
C GLN A 328 55.09 27.95 21.05
N PRO A 329 55.90 27.00 21.56
CA PRO A 329 55.64 25.56 21.35
C PRO A 329 54.26 25.11 21.82
N VAL A 330 53.80 25.55 23.00
CA VAL A 330 52.47 25.17 23.53
C VAL A 330 51.35 25.73 22.66
N LYS A 331 51.46 26.98 22.19
CA LYS A 331 50.52 27.57 21.23
C LYS A 331 50.50 26.82 19.91
N ARG A 332 51.68 26.46 19.37
CA ARG A 332 51.78 25.68 18.13
C ARG A 332 51.15 24.30 18.30
N ALA A 333 51.42 23.61 19.40
CA ALA A 333 50.78 22.34 19.73
C ALA A 333 49.25 22.47 19.82
N GLN A 334 48.74 23.48 20.53
CA GLN A 334 47.31 23.73 20.64
C GLN A 334 46.68 24.00 19.27
N GLN A 335 47.35 24.78 18.43
CA GLN A 335 46.90 25.05 17.06
C GLN A 335 46.82 23.76 16.24
N LEU A 336 47.87 22.95 16.22
CA LEU A 336 47.90 21.67 15.49
C LEU A 336 46.78 20.72 15.93
N LEU A 337 46.53 20.62 17.24
CA LEU A 337 45.45 19.79 17.79
C LEU A 337 44.05 20.28 17.38
N ARG A 338 43.89 21.57 17.11
CA ARG A 338 42.60 22.14 16.68
C ARG A 338 42.40 22.05 15.20
N ASP A 339 43.43 22.37 14.44
CA ASP A 339 43.39 22.42 12.98
C ASP A 339 43.37 20.99 12.40
N HIS A 340 44.11 20.06 13.03
CA HIS A 340 44.27 18.69 12.54
C HIS A 340 43.78 17.61 13.50
N GLY A 341 43.18 17.94 14.65
CA GLY A 341 42.75 16.98 15.66
C GLY A 341 41.92 15.82 15.09
N GLN A 342 40.93 16.13 14.25
CA GLN A 342 40.09 15.10 13.62
C GLN A 342 40.90 14.20 12.67
N ALA A 343 41.82 14.78 11.88
CA ALA A 343 42.69 14.02 10.98
C ALA A 343 43.65 13.10 11.76
N LEU A 344 44.15 13.57 12.92
CA LEU A 344 45.00 12.79 13.81
C LEU A 344 44.24 11.59 14.41
N VAL A 345 42.95 11.75 14.75
CA VAL A 345 42.10 10.64 15.18
C VAL A 345 41.89 9.63 14.04
N GLU A 346 41.63 10.11 12.83
CA GLU A 346 41.45 9.26 11.65
C GLU A 346 42.71 8.45 11.30
N GLN A 347 43.91 9.03 11.53
CA GLN A 347 45.20 8.35 11.38
C GLN A 347 45.64 7.56 12.62
N GLN A 348 44.79 7.43 13.65
CA GLN A 348 45.08 6.73 14.91
C GLN A 348 46.26 7.31 15.70
N LEU A 349 46.64 8.56 15.41
CA LEU A 349 47.63 9.31 16.19
C LEU A 349 47.02 9.93 17.44
N LEU A 350 45.69 10.10 17.49
CA LEU A 350 44.93 10.43 18.70
C LEU A 350 43.82 9.40 18.91
N SER A 351 43.39 9.23 20.15
CA SER A 351 42.17 8.47 20.44
C SER A 351 40.95 9.35 20.12
N PRO A 352 39.83 8.76 19.66
CA PRO A 352 38.57 9.49 19.52
C PRO A 352 38.14 10.15 20.84
#